data_AF-A0A7V8X997-F1
#
_entry.id   AF-A0A7V8X997-F1
#
_cell.length_a   1.000
_cell.length_b   1.000
_cell.length_c   1.000
_cell.angle_alpha   90.00
_cell.angle_beta   90.00
_cell.angle_gamma   90.00
#
_symmetry.space_group_name_H-M   'P 1'
#
loop_
_entity.id
_entity.type
_entity.pdbx_description
1 polymer ?
#
loop_
_entity_poly.entity_id
_entity_poly.type
_entity_poly.pdbx_seq_one_letter_code
_entity_poly.pdbx_strand_id
1 'polypeptide(L)'
;MIRTFTDRAEALSHCVLRAGEAPRLHAFDDTIGCQFEQAISALEWTRVVGLLPDEDLLHAGRLTADTAAAVVERKLPEGRRWVFVGPRMDIPGVEPVDGEVLVDEPGVRAIGFRERASALAHFLRVTSGTGALLAQLGRRAPELRHLRRWLAPIVQELDGPRRLIGGWFAASAGGALFIGDDAGETSYRYIEAGMES
;
A
#
# COMPACT_ATOMS: atom_id res chain seq x y z
N MET A 1 10.13 16.40 7.68
CA MET A 1 9.21 17.54 7.92
C MET A 1 7.89 17.00 8.47
N ILE A 2 7.27 17.66 9.45
CA ILE A 2 5.94 17.28 9.97
C ILE A 2 5.01 18.49 9.85
N ARG A 3 3.77 18.28 9.38
CA ARG A 3 2.70 19.28 9.34
C ARG A 3 1.37 18.69 9.76
N THR A 4 0.56 19.50 10.44
CA THR A 4 -0.78 19.11 10.87
C THR A 4 -1.81 20.05 10.25
N PHE A 5 -2.96 19.51 9.84
CA PHE A 5 -4.08 20.23 9.27
C PHE A 5 -5.37 19.81 9.98
N THR A 6 -6.33 20.73 10.02
CA THR A 6 -7.71 20.46 10.46
C THR A 6 -8.66 20.32 9.27
N ASP A 7 -8.29 20.91 8.12
CA ASP A 7 -9.04 20.78 6.87
C ASP A 7 -8.51 19.65 5.97
N ARG A 8 -9.44 18.84 5.46
CA ARG A 8 -9.16 17.69 4.62
C ARG A 8 -8.61 18.09 3.25
N ALA A 9 -9.20 19.09 2.62
CA ALA A 9 -8.85 19.49 1.26
C ALA A 9 -7.45 20.11 1.23
N GLU A 10 -7.09 20.91 2.24
CA GLU A 10 -5.75 21.44 2.43
C GLU A 10 -4.72 20.32 2.63
N ALA A 11 -5.02 19.35 3.49
CA ALA A 11 -4.13 18.23 3.76
C ALA A 11 -3.85 17.39 2.51
N LEU A 12 -4.89 17.03 1.77
CA LEU A 12 -4.77 16.27 0.51
C LEU A 12 -4.05 17.09 -0.56
N SER A 13 -4.39 18.36 -0.72
CA SER A 13 -3.73 19.26 -1.68
C SER A 13 -2.24 19.37 -1.38
N HIS A 14 -1.88 19.53 -0.11
CA HIS A 14 -0.49 19.56 0.32
C HIS A 14 0.23 18.25 -0.05
N CYS A 15 -0.34 17.09 0.30
CA CYS A 15 0.24 15.79 -0.02
C CYS A 15 0.44 15.61 -1.54
N VAL A 16 -0.52 16.01 -2.36
CA VAL A 16 -0.44 15.91 -3.83
C VAL A 16 0.63 16.84 -4.41
N LEU A 17 0.72 18.08 -3.92
CA LEU A 17 1.73 19.04 -4.36
C LEU A 17 3.14 18.57 -4.03
N ARG A 18 3.35 18.00 -2.83
CA ARG A 18 4.65 17.49 -2.40
C ARG A 18 5.07 16.23 -3.16
N ALA A 19 4.11 15.38 -3.53
CA ALA A 19 4.39 14.21 -4.35
C ALA A 19 4.95 14.57 -5.74
N GLY A 20 4.54 15.69 -6.34
CA GLY A 20 4.96 16.05 -7.70
C GLY A 20 4.68 14.94 -8.72
N GLU A 21 5.72 14.43 -9.39
CA GLU A 21 5.62 13.28 -10.31
C GLU A 21 5.83 11.90 -9.64
N ALA A 22 6.08 11.86 -8.33
CA ALA A 22 6.35 10.61 -7.63
C ALA A 22 5.15 9.65 -7.67
N PRO A 23 5.40 8.32 -7.66
CA PRO A 23 4.36 7.32 -7.45
C PRO A 23 3.58 7.58 -6.17
N ARG A 24 2.24 7.58 -6.28
CA ARG A 24 1.32 7.90 -5.18
C ARG A 24 0.54 6.69 -4.68
N LEU A 25 0.24 6.72 -3.39
CA LEU A 25 -0.71 5.89 -2.66
C LEU A 25 -1.91 6.75 -2.32
N HIS A 26 -3.11 6.22 -2.55
CA HIS A 26 -4.37 6.83 -2.09
C HIS A 26 -5.27 5.73 -1.53
N ALA A 27 -5.81 5.93 -0.33
CA ALA A 27 -6.80 5.01 0.23
C ALA A 27 -8.08 5.06 -0.61
N PHE A 28 -8.75 3.92 -0.83
CA PHE A 28 -10.00 3.92 -1.60
C PHE A 28 -11.10 4.74 -0.90
N ASP A 29 -11.15 4.59 0.43
CA ASP A 29 -12.01 5.31 1.33
C ASP A 29 -11.13 5.89 2.44
N ASP A 30 -11.12 7.21 2.59
CA ASP A 30 -10.34 7.92 3.57
C ASP A 30 -11.01 8.00 4.95
N THR A 31 -12.31 7.74 5.04
CA THR A 31 -13.02 7.51 6.30
C THR A 31 -12.62 6.18 6.92
N ILE A 32 -12.23 5.19 6.10
CA ILE A 32 -11.72 3.90 6.55
C ILE A 32 -10.18 3.94 6.66
N GLY A 33 -9.50 4.56 5.68
CA GLY A 33 -8.06 4.62 5.56
C GLY A 33 -7.38 3.25 5.50
N CYS A 34 -6.05 3.22 5.64
CA CYS A 34 -5.27 1.99 5.82
C CYS A 34 -4.68 1.95 7.24
N GLN A 35 -4.99 0.91 8.03
CA GLN A 35 -4.37 0.69 9.34
C GLN A 35 -2.89 0.31 9.13
N PHE A 36 -1.98 1.20 9.53
CA PHE A 36 -0.64 1.22 8.94
C PHE A 36 0.47 0.61 9.82
N GLU A 37 0.28 0.48 11.12
CA GLU A 37 1.31 -0.13 11.99
C GLU A 37 1.54 -1.62 11.65
N GLN A 38 0.48 -2.33 11.24
CA GLN A 38 0.57 -3.72 10.77
C GLN A 38 1.06 -3.83 9.32
N ALA A 39 0.99 -2.73 8.56
CA ALA A 39 1.45 -2.66 7.17
C ALA A 39 2.94 -2.95 7.03
N ILE A 40 3.74 -2.32 7.90
CA ILE A 40 5.20 -2.48 7.91
C ILE A 40 5.57 -3.92 8.25
N SER A 41 4.97 -4.48 9.31
CA SER A 41 5.23 -5.86 9.74
C SER A 41 4.94 -6.89 8.64
N ALA A 42 3.85 -6.71 7.88
CA ALA A 42 3.53 -7.57 6.74
C ALA A 42 4.50 -7.39 5.55
N LEU A 43 4.89 -6.16 5.24
CA LEU A 43 5.86 -5.85 4.18
C LEU A 43 7.27 -6.35 4.49
N GLU A 44 7.63 -6.40 5.78
CA GLU A 44 8.88 -6.96 6.28
C GLU A 44 8.85 -8.48 6.28
N TRP A 45 7.79 -9.10 6.79
CA TRP A 45 7.65 -10.56 6.79
C TRP A 45 7.69 -11.12 5.36
N THR A 46 6.93 -10.54 4.43
CA THR A 46 6.93 -10.94 3.01
C THR A 46 8.29 -10.77 2.31
N ARG A 47 9.16 -9.89 2.83
CA ARG A 47 10.55 -9.78 2.38
C ARG A 47 11.38 -10.96 2.89
N VAL A 48 11.26 -11.29 4.17
CA VAL A 48 12.02 -12.38 4.82
C VAL A 48 11.73 -13.72 4.15
N VAL A 49 10.47 -13.99 3.82
CA VAL A 49 10.07 -15.24 3.14
C VAL A 49 10.25 -15.20 1.62
N GLY A 50 10.76 -14.10 1.05
CA GLY A 50 11.05 -13.97 -0.38
C GLY A 50 9.82 -13.87 -1.30
N LEU A 51 8.62 -13.67 -0.74
CA LEU A 51 7.38 -13.58 -1.54
C LEU A 51 7.28 -12.27 -2.32
N LEU A 52 7.82 -11.18 -1.76
CA LEU A 52 7.77 -9.83 -2.32
C LEU A 52 9.18 -9.21 -2.46
N PRO A 53 9.88 -9.47 -3.58
CA PRO A 53 11.15 -8.84 -3.96
C PRO A 53 11.12 -7.31 -3.89
N ASP A 54 12.28 -6.70 -3.70
CA ASP A 54 12.42 -5.25 -3.53
C ASP A 54 12.08 -4.45 -4.82
N GLU A 55 12.26 -5.08 -5.98
CA GLU A 55 12.04 -4.52 -7.32
C GLU A 55 10.58 -4.51 -7.77
N ASP A 56 9.72 -5.27 -7.08
CA ASP A 56 8.30 -5.37 -7.41
C ASP A 56 7.62 -4.01 -7.22
N LEU A 57 6.68 -3.68 -8.12
CA LEU A 57 5.90 -2.43 -8.05
C LEU A 57 4.56 -2.70 -7.38
N LEU A 58 4.22 -1.97 -6.32
CA LEU A 58 2.98 -2.19 -5.57
C LEU A 58 1.80 -1.45 -6.21
N HIS A 59 0.78 -2.20 -6.64
CA HIS A 59 -0.41 -1.69 -7.33
C HIS A 59 -1.67 -1.68 -6.45
N ALA A 60 -1.74 -2.54 -5.44
CA ALA A 60 -2.77 -2.51 -4.42
C ALA A 60 -2.24 -3.09 -3.11
N GLY A 61 -2.80 -2.66 -1.99
CA GLY A 61 -2.46 -3.17 -0.67
C GLY A 61 -3.61 -3.01 0.30
N ARG A 62 -3.91 -4.06 1.08
CA ARG A 62 -4.75 -3.99 2.27
C ARG A 62 -3.97 -4.58 3.43
N LEU A 63 -3.90 -3.83 4.51
CA LEU A 63 -3.20 -4.20 5.72
C LEU A 63 -4.19 -4.00 6.87
N THR A 64 -4.50 -5.09 7.57
CA THR A 64 -5.38 -5.13 8.74
C THR A 64 -4.62 -5.72 9.93
N ALA A 65 -5.26 -5.75 11.11
CA ALA A 65 -4.69 -6.38 12.30
C ALA A 65 -4.17 -7.79 12.08
N ASP A 66 -4.93 -8.60 11.35
CA ASP A 66 -4.68 -10.03 11.27
C ASP A 66 -4.32 -10.51 9.86
N THR A 67 -4.45 -9.66 8.83
CA THR A 67 -4.27 -10.08 7.43
C THR A 67 -3.61 -9.00 6.58
N ALA A 68 -2.83 -9.45 5.60
CA ALA A 68 -2.23 -8.61 4.57
C ALA A 68 -2.58 -9.16 3.19
N ALA A 69 -2.96 -8.27 2.28
CA ALA A 69 -3.15 -8.58 0.87
C ALA A 69 -2.47 -7.52 0.01
N ALA A 70 -1.85 -7.91 -1.10
CA ALA A 70 -1.15 -7.02 -2.00
C ALA A 70 -1.28 -7.48 -3.45
N VAL A 71 -1.23 -6.53 -4.37
CA VAL A 71 -1.00 -6.79 -5.80
C VAL A 71 0.28 -6.10 -6.19
N VAL A 72 1.21 -6.86 -6.76
CA VAL A 72 2.48 -6.35 -7.28
C VAL A 72 2.64 -6.62 -8.77
N GLU A 73 3.35 -5.75 -9.47
CA GLU A 73 3.87 -6.02 -10.80
C GLU A 73 5.31 -6.49 -10.66
N ARG A 74 5.57 -7.70 -11.16
CA ARG A 74 6.88 -8.33 -11.22
C ARG A 74 7.38 -8.31 -12.65
N LYS A 75 8.60 -7.82 -12.83
CA LYS A 75 9.32 -7.92 -14.11
C LYS A 75 9.97 -9.30 -14.20
N LEU A 76 9.75 -9.97 -15.32
CA LEU A 76 10.30 -11.27 -15.67
C LEU A 76 11.08 -11.15 -16.99
N PRO A 77 11.99 -12.08 -17.31
CA PRO A 77 12.68 -12.08 -18.61
C PRO A 77 11.73 -12.05 -19.80
N GLU A 78 10.62 -12.77 -19.72
CA GLU A 78 9.59 -12.92 -20.75
C GLU A 78 8.52 -11.81 -20.74
N GLY A 79 8.61 -10.84 -19.82
CA GLY A 79 7.69 -9.71 -19.76
C GLY A 79 7.33 -9.30 -18.33
N ARG A 80 6.03 -9.16 -18.07
CA ARG A 80 5.51 -8.71 -16.77
C ARG A 80 4.42 -9.66 -16.31
N ARG A 81 4.35 -9.86 -15.00
CA ARG A 81 3.29 -10.62 -14.33
C ARG A 81 2.76 -9.79 -13.17
N TRP A 82 1.45 -9.83 -12.95
CA TRP A 82 0.84 -9.24 -11.78
C TRP A 82 0.56 -10.34 -10.77
N VAL A 83 1.06 -10.18 -9.55
CA VAL A 83 0.97 -11.19 -8.50
C VAL A 83 0.12 -10.65 -7.37
N PHE A 84 -1.01 -11.31 -7.13
CA PHE A 84 -1.72 -11.18 -5.87
C PHE A 84 -1.00 -12.02 -4.81
N VAL A 85 -0.79 -11.48 -3.62
CA VAL A 85 -0.35 -12.21 -2.42
C VAL A 85 -1.29 -11.83 -1.30
N GLY A 86 -1.90 -12.80 -0.62
CA GLY A 86 -2.81 -12.50 0.47
C GLY A 86 -3.17 -13.72 1.31
N PRO A 87 -4.12 -13.59 2.26
CA PRO A 87 -4.51 -14.71 3.09
C PRO A 87 -5.07 -15.85 2.23
N ARG A 88 -4.75 -17.08 2.60
CA ARG A 88 -5.46 -18.23 2.05
C ARG A 88 -6.91 -18.18 2.56
N MET A 89 -7.83 -17.86 1.67
CA MET A 89 -9.25 -17.81 2.00
C MET A 89 -9.88 -19.16 1.68
N ASP A 90 -10.45 -19.82 2.70
CA ASP A 90 -11.29 -21.01 2.52
C ASP A 90 -12.73 -20.61 2.14
N ILE A 91 -12.89 -19.53 1.35
CA ILE A 91 -14.19 -19.05 0.89
C ILE A 91 -14.53 -19.73 -0.44
N PRO A 92 -15.65 -20.48 -0.52
CA PRO A 92 -16.13 -21.04 -1.78
C PRO A 92 -16.40 -19.93 -2.81
N GLY A 93 -15.84 -20.05 -4.03
CA GLY A 93 -16.14 -19.16 -5.15
C GLY A 93 -15.12 -18.04 -5.45
N VAL A 94 -14.00 -17.97 -4.72
CA VAL A 94 -12.86 -17.10 -5.10
C VAL A 94 -11.79 -17.90 -5.85
N GLU A 95 -12.20 -18.73 -6.81
CA GLU A 95 -11.22 -19.27 -7.75
C GLU A 95 -10.69 -18.12 -8.63
N PRO A 96 -9.38 -18.07 -8.89
CA PRO A 96 -8.84 -17.05 -9.77
C PRO A 96 -9.33 -17.28 -11.19
N VAL A 97 -10.06 -16.29 -11.72
CA VAL A 97 -10.36 -16.21 -13.14
C VAL A 97 -9.09 -15.72 -13.84
N ASP A 98 -8.60 -16.48 -14.82
CA ASP A 98 -7.39 -16.17 -15.59
C ASP A 98 -6.11 -15.99 -14.75
N GLY A 99 -6.04 -16.68 -13.60
CA GLY A 99 -4.89 -16.66 -12.70
C GLY A 99 -4.29 -18.04 -12.45
N GLU A 100 -2.97 -18.07 -12.28
CA GLU A 100 -2.17 -19.25 -11.98
C GLU A 100 -1.78 -19.24 -10.51
N VAL A 101 -2.05 -20.30 -9.77
CA VAL A 101 -1.59 -20.42 -8.37
C VAL A 101 -0.08 -20.59 -8.35
N LEU A 102 0.62 -19.68 -7.67
CA LEU A 102 2.08 -19.69 -7.53
C LEU A 102 2.52 -20.23 -6.16
N VAL A 103 1.73 -19.93 -5.12
CA VAL A 103 1.93 -20.39 -3.74
C VAL A 103 0.57 -20.71 -3.14
N ASP A 104 0.46 -21.84 -2.46
CA ASP A 104 -0.72 -22.24 -1.68
C ASP A 104 -0.26 -22.94 -0.41
N GLU A 105 -0.05 -22.14 0.64
CA GLU A 105 0.47 -22.57 1.93
C GLU A 105 -0.54 -22.19 3.04
N PRO A 106 -0.47 -22.80 4.23
CA PRO A 106 -1.31 -22.41 5.35
C PRO A 106 -1.20 -20.90 5.64
N GLY A 107 -2.34 -20.20 5.58
CA GLY A 107 -2.42 -18.77 5.84
C GLY A 107 -2.00 -17.85 4.70
N VAL A 108 -1.40 -18.34 3.60
CA VAL A 108 -0.98 -17.48 2.46
C VAL A 108 -1.22 -18.13 1.11
N ARG A 109 -1.73 -17.34 0.17
CA ARG A 109 -1.89 -17.73 -1.23
C ARG A 109 -1.32 -16.64 -2.14
N ALA A 110 -0.59 -17.06 -3.17
CA ALA A 110 -0.12 -16.18 -4.23
C ALA A 110 -0.64 -16.65 -5.59
N ILE A 111 -1.13 -15.70 -6.39
CA ILE A 111 -1.74 -15.97 -7.69
C ILE A 111 -1.18 -15.01 -8.72
N GLY A 112 -0.64 -15.55 -9.81
CA GLY A 112 -0.09 -14.80 -10.94
C GLY A 112 -1.12 -14.57 -12.03
N PHE A 113 -1.17 -13.36 -12.56
CA PHE A 113 -2.07 -12.93 -13.63
C PHE A 113 -1.27 -12.31 -14.78
N ARG A 114 -1.78 -12.49 -16.00
CA ARG A 114 -1.22 -11.86 -17.21
C ARG A 114 -1.64 -10.41 -17.39
N GLU A 115 -2.74 -10.00 -16.74
CA GLU A 115 -3.29 -8.66 -16.85
C GLU A 115 -3.44 -8.01 -15.48
N ARG A 116 -3.11 -6.71 -15.42
CA ARG A 116 -3.28 -5.90 -14.20
C ARG A 116 -4.73 -5.88 -13.72
N ALA A 117 -5.68 -5.78 -14.66
CA ALA A 117 -7.10 -5.66 -14.34
C ALA A 117 -7.61 -6.90 -13.59
N SER A 118 -7.23 -8.11 -14.04
CA SER A 118 -7.59 -9.37 -13.39
C SER A 118 -7.03 -9.48 -11.98
N ALA A 119 -5.76 -9.10 -11.78
CA ALA A 119 -5.15 -9.10 -10.45
C ALA A 119 -5.85 -8.13 -9.48
N LEU A 120 -6.21 -6.93 -9.94
CA LEU A 120 -6.94 -5.96 -9.15
C LEU A 120 -8.38 -6.39 -8.85
N ALA A 121 -9.07 -6.99 -9.83
CA ALA A 121 -10.41 -7.54 -9.63
C ALA A 121 -10.39 -8.67 -8.59
N HIS A 122 -9.37 -9.53 -8.63
CA HIS A 122 -9.17 -10.57 -7.62
C HIS A 122 -8.91 -9.96 -6.24
N PHE A 123 -8.02 -8.97 -6.14
CA PHE A 123 -7.76 -8.24 -4.89
C PHE A 123 -9.04 -7.66 -4.30
N LEU A 124 -9.81 -6.90 -5.09
CA LEU A 124 -11.05 -6.27 -4.63
C LEU A 124 -12.09 -7.31 -4.17
N ARG A 125 -12.14 -8.47 -4.83
CA ARG A 125 -13.02 -9.58 -4.39
C ARG A 125 -12.57 -10.15 -3.05
N VAL A 126 -11.29 -10.44 -2.89
CA VAL A 126 -10.73 -10.99 -1.64
C VAL A 126 -10.85 -10.01 -0.49
N THR A 127 -10.67 -8.72 -0.75
CA THR A 127 -10.73 -7.68 0.29
C THR A 127 -12.12 -7.10 0.49
N SER A 128 -13.14 -7.58 -0.23
CA SER A 128 -14.48 -6.97 -0.23
C SER A 128 -14.45 -5.46 -0.50
N GLY A 129 -13.56 -5.02 -1.40
CA GLY A 129 -13.38 -3.61 -1.77
C GLY A 129 -12.56 -2.78 -0.78
N THR A 130 -12.06 -3.37 0.31
CA THR A 130 -11.27 -2.64 1.31
C THR A 130 -9.78 -2.57 0.96
N GLY A 131 -9.10 -1.50 1.38
CA GLY A 131 -7.67 -1.28 1.16
C GLY A 131 -7.36 -0.01 0.35
N ALA A 132 -6.13 0.07 -0.16
CA ALA A 132 -5.64 1.14 -1.02
C ALA A 132 -5.28 0.61 -2.41
N LEU A 133 -5.66 1.38 -3.43
CA LEU A 133 -5.17 1.20 -4.79
C LEU A 133 -4.04 2.20 -5.02
N LEU A 134 -2.94 1.72 -5.58
CA LEU A 134 -1.73 2.50 -5.78
C LEU A 134 -1.61 2.93 -7.24
N ALA A 135 -1.03 4.11 -7.43
CA ALA A 135 -0.76 4.72 -8.73
C ALA A 135 -1.98 4.83 -9.67
N GLN A 136 -3.19 5.00 -9.15
CA GLN A 136 -4.38 5.29 -9.97
C GLN A 136 -4.22 6.58 -10.80
N LEU A 137 -3.50 7.56 -10.27
CA LEU A 137 -3.28 8.88 -10.88
C LEU A 137 -1.80 9.15 -11.19
N GLY A 138 -0.93 8.13 -11.13
CA GLY A 138 0.51 8.26 -11.34
C GLY A 138 0.97 7.50 -12.58
N ARG A 139 2.08 7.93 -13.20
CA ARG A 139 2.65 7.22 -14.37
C ARG A 139 3.17 5.82 -14.03
N ARG A 140 3.53 5.58 -12.75
CA ARG A 140 4.13 4.32 -12.28
C ARG A 140 3.74 4.04 -10.83
N ALA A 141 3.66 2.76 -10.47
CA ALA A 141 3.56 2.26 -9.10
C ALA A 141 4.90 2.37 -8.33
N PRO A 142 4.88 2.57 -7.00
CA PRO A 142 6.09 2.62 -6.19
C PRO A 142 6.78 1.26 -6.11
N GLU A 143 8.12 1.26 -6.14
CA GLU A 143 8.93 0.06 -5.85
C GLU A 143 8.88 -0.27 -4.37
N LEU A 144 8.79 -1.56 -4.03
CA LEU A 144 8.71 -2.01 -2.64
C LEU A 144 9.90 -1.59 -1.80
N ARG A 145 11.12 -1.51 -2.37
CA ARG A 145 12.29 -0.98 -1.65
C ARG A 145 12.13 0.46 -1.20
N HIS A 146 11.49 1.32 -1.99
CA HIS A 146 11.32 2.73 -1.63
C HIS A 146 10.24 2.87 -0.56
N LEU A 147 9.18 2.08 -0.68
CA LEU A 147 8.16 1.97 0.33
C LEU A 147 8.78 1.55 1.67
N ARG A 148 9.51 0.42 1.71
CA ARG A 148 10.20 -0.09 2.90
C ARG A 148 11.18 0.93 3.49
N ARG A 149 11.98 1.59 2.65
CA ARG A 149 12.99 2.57 3.08
C ARG A 149 12.37 3.76 3.82
N TRP A 150 11.27 4.31 3.31
CA TRP A 150 10.72 5.57 3.82
C TRP A 150 9.60 5.38 4.85
N LEU A 151 8.90 4.25 4.84
CA LEU A 151 7.82 4.01 5.78
C LEU A 151 8.29 3.92 7.22
N ALA A 152 9.40 3.23 7.49
CA ALA A 152 9.93 3.09 8.85
C ALA A 152 10.18 4.44 9.54
N PRO A 153 10.95 5.38 8.98
CA PRO A 153 11.15 6.68 9.60
C PRO A 153 9.87 7.53 9.64
N ILE A 154 8.96 7.41 8.66
CA ILE A 154 7.67 8.12 8.69
C ILE A 154 6.81 7.67 9.88
N VAL A 155 6.73 6.35 10.13
CA VAL A 155 5.89 5.80 11.20
C VAL A 155 6.46 6.09 12.59
N GLN A 156 7.79 6.19 12.73
CA GLN A 156 8.44 6.57 14.00
C GLN A 156 8.05 7.98 14.48
N GLU A 157 7.58 8.85 13.58
CA GLU A 157 7.14 10.22 13.89
C GLU A 157 5.65 10.32 14.27
N LEU A 158 4.92 9.19 14.26
CA LEU A 158 3.54 9.12 14.71
C LEU A 158 3.48 9.06 16.24
N ASP A 159 2.53 9.80 16.80
CA ASP A 159 2.27 9.90 18.24
C ASP A 159 1.15 8.97 18.73
N GLY A 160 0.67 8.08 17.85
CA GLY A 160 -0.36 7.10 18.14
C GLY A 160 -0.95 6.48 16.88
N PRO A 161 -1.97 5.61 17.04
CA PRO A 161 -2.59 4.92 15.92
C PRO A 161 -3.28 5.90 14.98
N ARG A 162 -2.74 6.04 13.76
CA ARG A 162 -3.35 6.84 12.70
C ARG A 162 -3.55 6.00 11.44
N ARG A 163 -4.57 6.35 10.65
CA ARG A 163 -4.89 5.67 9.40
C ARG A 163 -4.22 6.40 8.24
N LEU A 164 -3.47 5.68 7.41
CA LEU A 164 -2.87 6.24 6.21
C LEU A 164 -3.97 6.49 5.16
N ILE A 165 -4.07 7.71 4.65
CA ILE A 165 -5.04 8.07 3.60
C ILE A 165 -4.37 8.46 2.28
N GLY A 166 -3.09 8.82 2.31
CA GLY A 166 -2.31 9.05 1.09
C GLY A 166 -0.80 9.01 1.34
N GLY A 167 -0.01 8.84 0.30
CA GLY A 167 1.44 8.91 0.41
C GLY A 167 2.14 8.88 -0.93
N TRP A 168 3.45 9.08 -0.94
CA TRP A 168 4.29 9.02 -2.13
C TRP A 168 5.68 8.51 -1.76
N PHE A 169 6.28 7.73 -2.66
CA PHE A 169 7.53 7.02 -2.37
C PHE A 169 8.44 7.05 -3.58
N ALA A 170 9.50 7.84 -3.49
CA ALA A 170 10.53 8.00 -4.51
C ALA A 170 11.87 7.43 -4.04
N ALA A 171 12.85 7.38 -4.94
CA ALA A 171 14.19 6.89 -4.59
C ALA A 171 14.90 7.77 -3.55
N SER A 172 14.68 9.09 -3.60
CA SER A 172 15.34 10.10 -2.77
C SER A 172 14.58 10.46 -1.50
N ALA A 173 13.25 10.33 -1.49
CA ALA A 173 12.42 10.74 -0.37
C ALA A 173 11.03 10.06 -0.41
N GLY A 174 10.28 10.21 0.67
CA GLY A 174 8.88 9.80 0.75
C GLY A 174 8.07 10.69 1.67
N GLY A 175 6.76 10.69 1.49
CA GLY A 175 5.83 11.39 2.34
C GLY A 175 4.53 10.62 2.52
N ALA A 176 3.88 10.81 3.65
CA ALA A 176 2.65 10.12 4.00
C ALA A 176 1.69 11.06 4.74
N LEU A 177 0.40 10.92 4.43
CA LEU A 177 -0.70 11.65 5.02
C LEU A 177 -1.57 10.68 5.82
N PHE A 178 -1.73 10.99 7.10
CA PHE A 178 -2.50 10.20 8.04
C PHE A 178 -3.70 10.98 8.56
N ILE A 179 -4.79 10.27 8.84
CA ILE A 179 -5.97 10.77 9.55
C ILE A 179 -6.04 10.10 10.92
N GLY A 180 -6.35 10.88 11.95
CA GLY A 180 -6.57 10.41 13.32
C GLY A 180 -7.59 11.28 14.03
N ASP A 181 -7.98 10.85 15.23
CA ASP A 181 -8.82 11.65 16.11
C ASP A 181 -7.99 12.07 17.32
N ASP A 182 -7.72 13.38 17.43
CA ASP A 182 -6.99 13.98 18.54
C ASP A 182 -8.00 14.66 19.47
N ALA A 183 -8.20 14.12 20.67
CA ALA A 183 -9.12 14.65 21.68
C ALA A 183 -10.58 14.85 21.20
N GLY A 184 -11.04 14.02 20.25
CA GLY A 184 -12.41 14.07 19.71
C GLY A 184 -12.55 14.95 18.46
N GLU A 185 -11.46 15.56 17.98
CA GLU A 185 -11.41 16.29 16.72
C GLU A 185 -10.58 15.53 15.68
N THR A 186 -11.12 15.39 14.47
CA THR A 186 -10.39 14.76 13.37
C THR A 186 -9.24 15.66 12.92
N SER A 187 -8.03 15.11 12.86
CA SER A 187 -6.82 15.80 12.44
C SER A 187 -6.08 15.03 11.35
N TYR A 188 -5.38 15.79 10.50
CA TYR A 188 -4.58 15.26 9.40
C TYR A 188 -3.12 15.55 9.64
N ARG A 189 -2.29 14.51 9.69
CA ARG A 189 -0.84 14.63 9.94
C ARG A 189 -0.07 14.18 8.72
N TYR A 190 0.72 15.10 8.18
CA TYR A 190 1.61 14.85 7.04
C TYR A 190 3.06 14.78 7.50
N ILE A 191 3.77 13.73 7.09
CA ILE A 191 5.14 13.45 7.50
C ILE A 191 5.97 13.16 6.25
N GLU A 192 7.13 13.82 6.13
CA GLU A 192 8.13 13.61 5.08
C GLU A 192 9.46 13.14 5.64
N ALA A 193 10.08 12.19 4.95
CA ALA A 193 11.41 11.68 5.21
C ALA A 193 12.30 11.77 3.96
N GLY A 194 13.60 11.99 4.15
CA GLY A 194 14.60 11.96 3.07
C GLY A 194 14.81 13.26 2.29
N MET A 195 14.01 14.30 2.52
CA MET A 195 14.31 15.64 2.03
C MET A 195 15.01 16.43 3.14
N GLU A 196 16.30 16.71 2.95
CA GLU A 196 17.02 17.69 3.77
C GLU A 196 16.31 19.05 3.65
N SER A 197 16.18 19.73 4.79
CA SER A 197 15.59 21.07 4.87
C SER A 197 16.57 22.14 4.43
#